data_AF-A0A972XDW8-F1
#
_entry.id   AF-A0A972XDW8-F1
#
_cell.length_a   1.000
_cell.length_b   1.000
_cell.length_c   1.000
_cell.angle_alpha   90.00
_cell.angle_beta   90.00
_cell.angle_gamma   90.00
#
_symmetry.space_group_name_H-M   'P 1'
#
loop_
_entity.id
_entity.type
_entity.pdbx_description
1 polymer ?
#
loop_
_entity_poly.entity_id
_entity_poly.type
_entity_poly.pdbx_seq_one_letter_code
_entity_poly.pdbx_strand_id
1 'polypeptide(L)' 'MTTTTSTPETSSQSLKFCSSCSREKRLDGGTWIPTSNRKQRWICASCLYNRTHRTGAAKT' A
#
# COMPACT_ATOMS: atom_id res chain seq x y z
N MET A 1 9.00 -9.06 -42.10
CA MET A 1 9.28 -7.82 -41.36
C MET A 1 8.37 -7.78 -40.14
N THR A 2 8.96 -7.44 -38.98
CA THR A 2 8.33 -7.04 -37.70
C THR A 2 7.26 -7.95 -37.11
N THR A 3 7.70 -8.99 -36.41
CA THR A 3 6.97 -9.58 -35.28
C THR A 3 7.12 -8.63 -34.09
N THR A 4 6.11 -7.82 -33.81
CA THR A 4 6.05 -7.02 -32.58
C THR A 4 5.74 -7.96 -31.44
N THR A 5 6.81 -8.51 -30.85
CA THR A 5 6.76 -9.11 -29.51
C THR A 5 6.39 -8.00 -28.54
N SER A 6 5.09 -7.88 -28.24
CA SER A 6 4.62 -7.16 -27.06
C SER A 6 5.13 -7.95 -25.86
N THR A 7 6.33 -7.65 -25.39
CA THR A 7 6.72 -7.95 -24.02
C THR A 7 5.63 -7.32 -23.14
N PRO A 8 4.85 -8.09 -22.36
CA PRO A 8 4.30 -7.50 -21.16
C PRO A 8 5.55 -7.15 -20.36
N GLU A 9 5.97 -5.88 -20.43
CA GLU A 9 6.66 -5.28 -19.31
C GLU A 9 5.70 -5.41 -18.15
N THR A 10 5.78 -6.59 -17.53
CA THR A 10 5.46 -6.82 -16.14
C THR A 10 6.47 -5.97 -15.40
N SER A 11 6.33 -4.65 -15.51
CA SER A 11 6.66 -3.75 -14.44
C SER A 11 5.84 -4.33 -13.30
N SER A 12 6.52 -5.17 -12.53
CA SER A 12 6.03 -5.91 -11.39
C SER A 12 5.70 -4.87 -10.33
N GLN A 13 4.71 -4.02 -10.65
CA GLN A 13 4.09 -3.08 -9.76
C GLN A 13 3.38 -3.98 -8.80
N SER A 14 4.11 -4.42 -7.77
CA SER A 14 3.57 -5.25 -6.72
C SER A 14 2.42 -4.44 -6.12
N LEU A 15 1.19 -4.76 -6.51
CA LEU A 15 0.00 -4.14 -5.97
C LEU A 15 -0.34 -4.87 -4.67
N LYS A 16 -0.76 -4.10 -3.68
CA LYS A 16 -1.15 -4.61 -2.37
C LYS A 16 -2.44 -3.95 -1.95
N PHE A 17 -3.29 -4.73 -1.30
CA PHE A 17 -4.58 -4.25 -0.81
C PHE A 17 -4.40 -3.50 0.51
N CYS A 18 -4.73 -2.20 0.52
CA CYS A 18 -4.69 -1.40 1.73
C CYS A 18 -5.86 -1.73 2.65
N SER A 19 -5.58 -2.20 3.86
CA SER A 19 -6.62 -2.52 4.85
C SER A 19 -7.36 -1.28 5.40
N SER A 20 -6.92 -0.06 5.06
CA SER A 20 -7.54 1.19 5.55
C SER A 20 -8.50 1.82 4.56
N CYS A 21 -8.20 1.78 3.26
CA CYS A 21 -9.04 2.38 2.22
C CYS A 21 -9.65 1.34 1.28
N SER A 22 -9.39 0.05 1.53
CA SER A 22 -9.92 -1.09 0.78
C SER A 22 -9.66 -0.99 -0.73
N ARG A 23 -8.51 -0.42 -1.10
CA ARG A 23 -8.09 -0.23 -2.49
C ARG A 23 -6.74 -0.88 -2.71
N GLU A 24 -6.55 -1.38 -3.92
CA GLU A 24 -5.24 -1.79 -4.41
C GLU A 24 -4.38 -0.56 -4.65
N LYS A 25 -3.16 -0.61 -4.14
CA LYS A 25 -2.17 0.45 -4.26
C LYS A 25 -0.83 -0.18 -4.54
N ARG A 26 0.09 0.61 -5.10
CA ARG A 26 1.50 0.20 -5.20
C ARG A 26 2.01 -0.15 -3.80
N LEU A 27 2.75 -1.25 -3.70
CA LEU A 27 3.40 -1.69 -2.48
C LEU A 27 4.39 -0.64 -1.97
N ASP A 28 4.97 0.12 -2.92
CA ASP A 28 5.87 1.23 -2.66
C ASP A 28 5.29 2.26 -1.68
N GLY A 29 6.07 2.58 -0.63
CA GLY A 29 5.70 3.51 0.43
C GLY A 29 4.62 3.02 1.41
N GLY A 30 4.07 1.83 1.24
CA GLY A 30 3.18 1.23 2.23
C GLY A 30 3.93 0.58 3.40
N THR A 31 3.24 0.38 4.52
CA THR A 31 3.82 -0.26 5.70
C THR A 31 2.93 -1.36 6.26
N TRP A 32 3.55 -2.39 6.84
CA TRP A 32 2.87 -3.37 7.67
C TRP A 32 2.70 -2.82 9.07
N ILE A 33 1.49 -2.93 9.61
CA ILE A 33 1.14 -2.48 10.95
C ILE A 33 0.74 -3.71 11.78
N PRO A 34 1.31 -3.90 12.98
CA PRO A 34 0.89 -4.95 13.89
C PRO A 34 -0.55 -4.73 14.34
N THR A 35 -1.32 -5.80 14.46
CA THR A 35 -2.67 -5.79 15.05
C THR A 35 -2.69 -6.64 16.32
N SER A 36 -3.66 -6.37 17.21
CA SER A 36 -3.79 -7.05 18.51
C SER A 36 -3.92 -8.58 18.40
N ASN A 37 -4.38 -9.09 17.25
CA ASN A 37 -4.54 -10.52 17.00
C ASN A 37 -3.27 -11.18 16.41
N ARG A 38 -2.08 -10.65 16.71
CA ARG A 38 -0.78 -11.03 16.11
C ARG A 38 -0.70 -11.01 14.57
N LYS A 39 -1.77 -10.64 13.88
CA LYS A 39 -1.81 -10.50 12.42
C LYS A 39 -1.21 -9.16 12.03
N GLN A 40 -0.50 -9.11 10.92
CA GLN A 40 -0.07 -7.86 10.31
C GLN A 40 -1.09 -7.41 9.25
N ARG A 41 -1.33 -6.11 9.16
CA ARG A 41 -2.14 -5.51 8.10
C ARG A 41 -1.31 -4.52 7.31
N TRP A 42 -1.43 -4.54 5.99
CA TRP A 42 -0.72 -3.59 5.14
C TRP A 42 -1.57 -2.33 4.93
N ILE A 43 -0.94 -1.17 5.04
CA ILE A 43 -1.56 0.14 4.83
C ILE A 43 -0.71 0.92 3.83
N CYS A 44 -1.36 1.56 2.85
CA CYS A 44 -0.67 2.37 1.85
C CYS A 44 -0.12 3.68 2.41
N ALA A 45 0.86 4.27 1.72
CA ALA A 45 1.52 5.53 2.10
C ALA A 45 0.52 6.66 2.44
N SER A 46 -0.51 6.85 1.61
CA SER A 46 -1.50 7.93 1.82
C SER A 46 -2.32 7.74 3.11
N CYS A 47 -2.71 6.50 3.40
CA CYS A 47 -3.43 6.19 4.64
C CYS A 47 -2.51 6.26 5.85
N LEU A 48 -1.24 5.91 5.70
CA LEU A 48 -0.23 6.07 6.74
C LEU A 48 0.00 7.54 7.08
N TYR A 49 0.19 8.38 6.06
CA TYR A 49 0.33 9.84 6.21
C TYR A 49 -0.89 10.45 6.89
N ASN A 50 -2.10 10.13 6.43
CA ASN A 50 -3.31 10.64 7.08
C ASN A 50 -3.41 10.19 8.54
N ARG A 51 -2.95 8.98 8.86
CA ARG A 51 -2.92 8.46 10.23
C ARG A 51 -1.93 9.23 11.09
N THR A 52 -0.67 9.40 10.68
CA THR A 52 0.32 10.13 11.48
C THR A 52 -0.08 11.60 11.68
N HIS A 53 -0.63 12.24 10.65
CA HIS A 53 -1.05 13.65 10.71
C HIS A 53 -2.37 13.87 11.47
N ARG A 54 -3.32 12.91 11.46
CA ARG A 54 -4.50 12.99 12.36
C ARG A 54 -4.18 12.60 13.80
N THR A 55 -3.29 11.64 14.01
CA THR A 55 -3.01 11.13 15.37
C THR A 55 -2.08 12.05 16.17
N GLY A 56 -1.46 13.05 15.51
CA GLY A 56 -0.88 14.21 16.19
C GLY A 56 -1.90 15.06 16.98
N ALA A 57 -3.20 14.81 16.84
CA ALA A 57 -4.27 15.41 17.63
C ALA A 57 -4.75 14.54 18.81
N ALA A 58 -4.07 13.44 19.16
CA ALA A 58 -4.28 12.76 20.44
C ALA A 58 -3.40 13.41 21.51
N LYS A 59 -3.70 14.67 21.83
CA LYS A 59 -3.16 15.38 22.98
C LYS A 59 -4.33 15.71 23.90
N THR A 60 -4.90 14.72 24.58
CA THR A 60 -5.71 14.89 25.80
C THR A 60 -5.70 13.58 26.55
#